data_AF-L1J476-F1
#
_entry.id   AF-L1J476-F1
#
_cell.length_a   1.000
_cell.length_b   1.000
_cell.length_c   1.000
_cell.angle_alpha   90.00
_cell.angle_beta   90.00
_cell.angle_gamma   90.00
#
_symmetry.space_group_name_H-M   'P 1'
#
loop_
_entity.id
_entity.type
_entity.pdbx_description
1 polymer ?
#
loop_
_entity_poly.entity_id
_entity_poly.type
_entity_poly.pdbx_seq_one_letter_code
_entity_poly.pdbx_strand_id
1 'polypeptide(L)'
;MSGGRPKRPMSAWLLFCEAKRDEVKRDNPEIAFTEINKVIAGKWKALTEEEKKPFEEEAAKRFEEYKGKKALYEAECGDVYYNRRVYDEPEYTGKRRRVKDVNAPKKGQNAYMLWCHSVREDLRKANPEMPMKDILRELGQKWKDLDPSEKEKWEEKAKEDRDRFLREKEEYESIRY
;
A
#
# COMPACT_ATOMS: atom_id res chain seq x y z
N MET A 1 31.54 -12.52 11.34
CA MET A 1 30.38 -11.69 10.94
C MET A 1 29.34 -12.62 10.33
N SER A 2 28.50 -13.29 11.14
CA SER A 2 27.49 -14.18 10.59
C SER A 2 26.34 -13.34 10.04
N GLY A 3 26.45 -13.01 8.74
CA GLY A 3 25.30 -12.57 7.97
C GLY A 3 24.17 -13.58 8.16
N GLY A 4 22.95 -13.09 8.33
CA GLY A 4 21.80 -13.96 8.48
C GLY A 4 21.63 -14.92 7.30
N ARG A 5 20.66 -15.85 7.43
CA ARG A 5 20.32 -16.86 6.41
C ARG A 5 20.51 -16.34 4.97
N PRO A 6 21.24 -17.06 4.10
CA PRO A 6 21.40 -16.70 2.70
C PRO A 6 20.04 -16.39 2.05
N LYS A 7 19.97 -15.31 1.26
CA LYS A 7 18.76 -14.94 0.52
C LYS A 7 18.71 -15.69 -0.80
N ARG A 8 17.50 -16.08 -1.23
CA ARG A 8 17.29 -16.65 -2.56
C ARG A 8 17.77 -15.66 -3.64
N PRO A 9 18.50 -16.13 -4.65
CA PRO A 9 18.96 -15.28 -5.74
C PRO A 9 17.82 -14.94 -6.70
N MET A 10 18.04 -13.93 -7.54
CA MET A 10 17.10 -13.51 -8.57
C MET A 10 16.92 -14.60 -9.65
N SER A 11 15.71 -14.72 -10.16
CA SER A 11 15.39 -15.59 -11.31
C SER A 11 15.84 -14.96 -12.62
N ALA A 12 15.92 -15.76 -13.70
CA ALA A 12 16.33 -15.30 -15.04
C ALA A 12 15.55 -14.08 -15.52
N TRP A 13 14.23 -14.07 -15.31
CA TRP A 13 13.38 -12.93 -15.63
C TRP A 13 13.73 -11.67 -14.81
N LEU A 14 14.05 -11.81 -13.52
CA LEU A 14 14.44 -10.67 -12.68
C LEU A 14 15.81 -10.11 -13.07
N LEU A 15 16.75 -10.98 -13.43
CA LEU A 15 18.05 -10.58 -13.99
C LEU A 15 17.87 -9.80 -15.29
N PHE A 16 16.97 -10.27 -16.16
CA PHE A 16 16.61 -9.58 -17.37
C PHE A 16 15.95 -8.22 -17.10
N CYS A 17 15.05 -8.17 -16.11
CA CYS A 17 14.43 -6.90 -15.70
C CYS A 17 15.47 -5.90 -15.23
N GLU A 18 16.41 -6.32 -14.40
CA GLU A 18 17.51 -5.47 -13.93
C GLU A 18 18.35 -4.96 -15.09
N ALA A 19 18.78 -5.85 -16.00
CA ALA A 19 19.59 -5.48 -17.16
C ALA A 19 18.89 -4.50 -18.12
N LYS A 20 17.57 -4.63 -18.29
CA LYS A 20 16.80 -3.82 -19.24
C LYS A 20 16.11 -2.61 -18.65
N ARG A 21 16.00 -2.50 -17.33
CA ARG A 21 15.32 -1.38 -16.66
C ARG A 21 16.04 -0.06 -16.90
N ASP A 22 17.35 -0.05 -16.80
CA ASP A 22 18.14 1.17 -17.01
C ASP A 22 18.18 1.57 -18.49
N GLU A 23 18.18 0.60 -19.41
CA GLU A 23 18.03 0.84 -20.85
C GLU A 23 16.67 1.48 -21.17
N VAL A 24 15.57 0.89 -20.69
CA VAL A 24 14.22 1.41 -20.95
C VAL A 24 14.04 2.81 -20.33
N LYS A 25 14.60 3.06 -19.15
CA LYS A 25 14.56 4.38 -18.51
C LYS A 25 15.44 5.41 -19.22
N ARG A 26 16.58 5.01 -19.78
CA ARG A 26 17.46 5.90 -20.54
C ARG A 26 16.85 6.28 -21.88
N ASP A 27 16.26 5.32 -22.58
CA ASP A 27 15.65 5.55 -23.89
C ASP A 27 14.29 6.26 -23.77
N ASN A 28 13.65 6.18 -22.61
CA ASN A 28 12.43 6.92 -22.29
C ASN A 28 12.49 7.50 -20.86
N PRO A 29 13.14 8.67 -20.66
CA PRO A 29 13.33 9.25 -19.32
C PRO A 29 12.03 9.63 -18.60
N GLU A 30 10.96 9.91 -19.33
CA GLU A 30 9.66 10.31 -18.79
C GLU A 30 8.70 9.14 -18.57
N ILE A 31 9.09 7.92 -18.95
CA ILE A 31 8.24 6.74 -18.77
C ILE A 31 7.90 6.55 -17.30
N ALA A 32 6.61 6.37 -17.02
CA ALA A 32 6.17 6.04 -15.68
C ALA A 32 6.79 4.70 -15.26
N PHE A 33 7.24 4.61 -14.01
CA PHE A 33 7.85 3.39 -13.46
C PHE A 33 6.97 2.13 -13.66
N THR A 34 5.65 2.28 -13.58
CA THR A 34 4.68 1.20 -13.80
C THR A 34 4.66 0.68 -15.23
N GLU A 35 5.00 1.52 -16.21
CA GLU A 35 5.03 1.15 -17.64
C GLU A 35 6.36 0.50 -18.03
N ILE A 36 7.46 0.83 -17.34
CA ILE A 36 8.78 0.21 -17.58
C ILE A 36 8.70 -1.31 -17.50
N ASN A 37 8.08 -1.84 -16.44
CA ASN A 37 7.97 -3.29 -16.25
C ASN A 37 7.07 -3.96 -17.31
N LYS A 38 6.08 -3.26 -17.85
CA LYS A 38 5.25 -3.78 -18.94
C LYS A 38 6.04 -3.88 -20.24
N VAL A 39 6.83 -2.86 -20.56
CA VAL A 39 7.71 -2.85 -21.73
C VAL A 39 8.72 -4.00 -21.63
N ILE A 40 9.37 -4.15 -20.48
CA ILE A 40 10.33 -5.23 -20.23
C ILE A 40 9.66 -6.61 -20.31
N ALA A 41 8.46 -6.78 -19.75
CA ALA A 41 7.72 -8.02 -19.85
C ALA A 41 7.38 -8.38 -21.31
N GLY A 42 7.05 -7.38 -22.13
CA GLY A 42 6.88 -7.53 -23.58
C GLY A 42 8.19 -7.99 -24.24
N LYS A 43 9.31 -7.32 -23.95
CA LYS A 43 10.64 -7.69 -24.45
C LYS A 43 10.99 -9.14 -24.08
N TRP A 44 10.80 -9.55 -22.83
CA TRP A 44 11.09 -10.92 -22.36
C TRP A 44 10.25 -11.99 -23.08
N LYS A 45 8.97 -11.69 -23.34
CA LYS A 45 8.10 -12.61 -24.10
C LYS A 45 8.54 -12.76 -25.56
N ALA A 46 9.07 -11.69 -26.15
CA ALA A 46 9.56 -11.70 -27.53
C ALA A 46 10.95 -12.35 -27.68
N LEU A 47 11.72 -12.50 -26.61
CA LEU A 47 13.03 -13.16 -26.67
C LEU A 47 12.94 -14.64 -27.04
N THR A 48 13.88 -15.09 -27.87
CA THR A 48 14.07 -16.51 -28.17
C THR A 48 14.66 -17.27 -26.98
N GLU A 49 14.64 -18.59 -27.02
CA GLU A 49 15.28 -19.42 -25.99
C GLU A 49 16.79 -19.15 -25.92
N GLU A 50 17.43 -18.89 -27.05
CA GLU A 50 18.86 -18.58 -27.15
C GLU A 50 19.21 -17.26 -26.44
N GLU A 51 18.34 -16.25 -26.55
CA GLU A 51 18.52 -14.96 -25.87
C GLU A 51 18.18 -15.03 -24.38
N LYS A 52 17.31 -15.96 -23.98
CA LYS A 52 16.99 -16.24 -22.57
C LYS A 52 18.07 -17.06 -21.88
N LYS A 53 18.72 -17.96 -22.62
CA LYS A 53 19.76 -18.87 -22.15
C LYS A 53 20.82 -18.23 -21.24
N PRO A 54 21.46 -17.09 -21.57
CA PRO A 54 22.44 -16.47 -20.67
C PRO A 54 21.84 -16.06 -19.32
N PHE A 55 20.58 -15.62 -19.28
CA PHE A 55 19.89 -15.26 -18.04
C PHE A 55 19.48 -16.49 -17.23
N GLU A 56 19.11 -17.58 -17.91
CA GLU A 56 18.79 -18.86 -17.28
C GLU A 56 20.02 -19.54 -16.69
N GLU A 57 21.14 -19.56 -17.42
CA GLU A 57 22.43 -20.07 -16.96
C GLU A 57 22.95 -19.26 -15.76
N GLU A 58 22.91 -17.92 -15.83
CA GLU A 58 23.32 -17.06 -14.72
C GLU A 58 22.41 -17.23 -13.50
N ALA A 59 21.10 -17.35 -13.69
CA ALA A 59 20.16 -17.63 -12.60
C ALA A 59 20.41 -19.01 -11.98
N ALA A 60 20.68 -20.04 -12.79
CA ALA A 60 21.02 -21.39 -12.33
C ALA A 60 22.33 -21.39 -11.54
N LYS A 61 23.37 -20.70 -12.03
CA LYS A 61 24.65 -20.54 -11.32
C LYS A 61 24.45 -19.86 -9.97
N ARG A 62 23.73 -18.74 -9.92
CA ARG A 62 23.44 -18.04 -8.64
C ARG A 62 22.64 -18.92 -7.70
N PHE A 63 21.72 -19.73 -8.23
CA PHE A 63 20.94 -20.67 -7.45
C PHE A 63 21.81 -21.79 -6.86
N GLU A 64 22.78 -22.30 -7.61
CA GLU A 64 23.72 -23.32 -7.14
C GLU A 64 24.66 -22.77 -6.06
N GLU A 65 25.18 -21.56 -6.24
CA GLU A 65 25.95 -20.87 -5.19
C GLU A 65 25.11 -20.65 -3.92
N TYR A 66 23.82 -20.30 -4.09
CA TYR A 66 22.90 -20.16 -2.98
C TYR A 66 22.66 -21.50 -2.26
N LYS A 67 22.52 -22.62 -2.99
CA LYS A 67 22.40 -23.94 -2.37
C LYS A 67 23.63 -24.27 -1.52
N GLY A 68 24.84 -24.03 -2.04
CA GLY A 68 26.08 -24.23 -1.29
C GLY A 68 26.13 -23.37 -0.02
N LYS A 69 25.86 -22.05 -0.15
CA LYS A 69 25.80 -21.12 0.98
C LYS A 69 24.73 -21.53 2.00
N LYS A 70 23.58 -22.00 1.54
CA LYS A 70 22.47 -22.48 2.39
C LYS A 70 22.86 -23.74 3.15
N ALA A 71 23.48 -24.72 2.47
CA ALA A 71 23.93 -25.96 3.09
C ALA A 71 25.00 -25.70 4.17
N LEU A 72 25.94 -24.79 3.91
CA LEU A 72 26.93 -24.36 4.90
C LEU A 72 26.26 -23.69 6.11
N TYR A 73 25.32 -22.78 5.86
CA TYR A 73 24.55 -22.11 6.91
C TYR A 73 23.73 -23.12 7.76
N GLU A 74 23.12 -24.11 7.12
CA GLU A 74 22.35 -25.17 7.78
C GLU A 74 23.24 -26.10 8.62
N ALA A 75 24.45 -26.41 8.13
CA ALA A 75 25.44 -27.20 8.88
C ALA A 75 26.04 -26.43 10.06
N GLU A 76 26.28 -25.12 9.92
CA GLU A 76 26.90 -24.28 10.95
C GLU A 76 25.91 -23.86 12.05
N CYS A 77 24.69 -23.46 11.67
CA CYS A 77 23.71 -22.90 12.60
C CYS A 77 22.62 -23.90 13.04
N GLY A 78 22.63 -25.12 12.51
CA GLY A 78 21.58 -26.12 12.70
C GLY A 78 20.26 -25.74 12.01
N ASP A 79 19.41 -26.72 11.75
CA ASP A 79 18.13 -26.48 11.10
C ASP A 79 17.12 -25.82 12.05
N VAL A 80 17.22 -24.50 12.18
CA VAL A 80 16.23 -23.67 12.88
C VAL A 80 14.97 -23.48 12.01
N TYR A 81 14.57 -24.48 11.20
CA TYR A 81 13.38 -24.38 10.34
C TYR A 81 12.08 -24.26 11.14
N TYR A 82 12.04 -24.79 12.37
CA TYR A 82 10.75 -24.94 13.05
C TYR A 82 10.41 -23.95 14.17
N ASN A 83 11.30 -23.04 14.62
CA ASN A 83 10.92 -22.19 15.78
C ASN A 83 11.59 -20.81 15.97
N ARG A 84 11.90 -20.06 14.90
CA ARG A 84 12.16 -18.60 15.06
C ARG A 84 11.82 -17.75 13.83
N ARG A 85 10.79 -18.18 13.13
CA ARG A 85 9.95 -17.43 12.17
C ARG A 85 8.93 -18.48 11.71
N VAL A 86 7.85 -18.70 12.46
CA VAL A 86 6.55 -18.24 11.93
C VAL A 86 6.85 -17.20 10.88
N TYR A 87 6.56 -17.50 9.63
CA TYR A 87 6.35 -16.44 8.68
C TYR A 87 5.47 -15.41 9.44
N ASP A 88 6.08 -14.34 9.99
CA ASP A 88 5.73 -13.03 9.48
C ASP A 88 6.06 -13.15 7.98
N GLU A 89 5.22 -13.91 7.27
CA GLU A 89 4.48 -13.39 6.18
C GLU A 89 4.28 -11.96 6.69
N PRO A 90 4.79 -10.93 6.02
CA PRO A 90 3.79 -9.92 5.77
C PRO A 90 2.65 -10.78 5.21
N GLU A 91 1.70 -11.18 6.08
CA GLU A 91 0.31 -11.34 5.70
C GLU A 91 0.25 -10.23 4.70
N TYR A 92 0.00 -10.59 3.45
CA TYR A 92 -0.23 -9.59 2.46
C TYR A 92 -1.49 -8.85 2.96
N THR A 93 -1.24 -7.95 3.90
CA THR A 93 -2.04 -6.92 4.52
C THR A 93 -1.94 -5.70 3.64
N GLY A 94 -1.42 -5.88 2.42
CA GLY A 94 -2.26 -5.72 1.24
C GLY A 94 -3.63 -6.37 1.46
N LYS A 95 -4.38 -5.90 2.48
CA LYS A 95 -5.83 -5.89 2.56
C LYS A 95 -6.18 -5.50 1.15
N ARG A 96 -6.59 -6.49 0.35
CA ARG A 96 -7.09 -6.23 -0.99
C ARG A 96 -8.04 -5.09 -0.76
N ARG A 97 -7.77 -3.92 -1.37
CA ARG A 97 -8.62 -2.75 -1.15
C ARG A 97 -10.02 -3.29 -1.41
N ARG A 98 -10.84 -3.36 -0.35
CA ARG A 98 -12.19 -3.88 -0.51
C ARG A 98 -12.78 -3.00 -1.59
N VAL A 99 -13.20 -3.60 -2.71
CA VAL A 99 -13.90 -2.85 -3.75
C VAL A 99 -15.11 -2.28 -3.03
N LYS A 100 -15.08 -0.98 -2.80
CA LYS A 100 -16.19 -0.29 -2.15
C LYS A 100 -17.32 -0.36 -3.15
N ASP A 101 -18.46 -0.90 -2.73
CA ASP A 101 -19.66 -0.84 -3.54
C ASP A 101 -20.01 0.63 -3.76
N VAL A 102 -20.14 1.03 -5.03
CA VAL A 102 -20.44 2.40 -5.44
C VAL A 102 -21.82 2.82 -4.96
N ASN A 103 -22.74 1.86 -4.86
CA ASN A 103 -24.12 2.07 -4.45
C ASN A 103 -24.31 1.97 -2.92
N ALA A 104 -23.28 1.52 -2.18
CA ALA A 104 -23.38 1.46 -0.74
C ALA A 104 -23.37 2.88 -0.13
N PRO A 105 -24.30 3.19 0.78
CA PRO A 105 -24.40 4.52 1.36
C PRO A 105 -23.16 4.85 2.19
N LYS A 106 -22.77 6.13 2.17
CA LYS A 106 -21.64 6.63 2.95
C LYS A 106 -22.04 6.68 4.42
N LYS A 107 -21.16 6.23 5.29
CA LYS A 107 -21.36 6.30 6.74
C LYS A 107 -21.67 7.72 7.19
N GLY A 108 -22.58 7.84 8.15
CA GLY A 108 -22.85 9.10 8.84
C GLY A 108 -21.58 9.67 9.49
N GLN A 109 -21.45 10.99 9.44
CA GLN A 109 -20.39 11.77 10.04
C GLN A 109 -20.73 12.10 11.50
N ASN A 110 -19.71 12.14 12.35
CA ASN A 110 -19.88 12.58 13.73
C ASN A 110 -19.80 14.12 13.85
N ALA A 111 -20.14 14.64 15.03
CA ALA A 111 -20.21 16.08 15.31
C ALA A 111 -18.91 16.81 14.96
N TYR A 112 -17.77 16.24 15.35
CA TYR A 112 -16.44 16.76 15.06
C TYR A 112 -16.17 16.86 13.55
N MET A 113 -16.54 15.85 12.76
CA MET A 113 -16.30 15.85 11.31
C MET A 113 -17.16 16.91 10.61
N LEU A 114 -18.42 17.06 11.01
CA LEU A 114 -19.32 18.10 10.49
C LEU A 114 -18.80 19.51 10.81
N TRP A 115 -18.36 19.73 12.05
CA TRP A 115 -17.73 20.98 12.47
C TRP A 115 -16.37 21.22 11.78
N CYS A 116 -15.56 20.18 11.57
CA CYS A 116 -14.32 20.31 10.81
C CYS A 116 -14.59 20.77 9.39
N HIS A 117 -15.63 20.26 8.72
CA HIS A 117 -15.94 20.69 7.35
C HIS A 117 -16.35 22.15 7.26
N SER A 118 -17.05 22.69 8.27
CA SER A 118 -17.44 24.11 8.28
C SER A 118 -16.25 25.04 8.54
N VAL A 119 -15.29 24.63 9.37
CA VAL A 119 -14.21 25.51 9.85
C VAL A 119 -12.89 25.30 9.07
N ARG A 120 -12.67 24.13 8.46
CA ARG A 120 -11.41 23.78 7.77
C ARG A 120 -11.11 24.67 6.57
N GLU A 121 -12.13 25.05 5.79
CA GLU A 121 -11.92 25.90 4.61
C GLU A 121 -11.45 27.30 5.00
N ASP A 122 -12.00 27.85 6.08
CA ASP A 122 -11.59 29.17 6.58
C ASP A 122 -10.19 29.12 7.17
N LEU A 123 -9.82 28.07 7.91
CA LEU A 123 -8.43 27.91 8.38
C LEU A 123 -7.44 27.72 7.24
N ARG A 124 -7.82 26.99 6.17
CA ARG A 124 -6.96 26.80 5.00
C ARG A 124 -6.73 28.11 4.26
N LYS A 125 -7.77 28.94 4.12
CA LYS A 125 -7.65 30.26 3.48
C LYS A 125 -6.82 31.23 4.32
N ALA A 126 -6.96 31.18 5.64
CA ALA A 126 -6.15 31.98 6.56
C ALA A 126 -4.68 31.52 6.63
N ASN A 127 -4.42 30.23 6.43
CA ASN A 127 -3.08 29.64 6.49
C ASN A 127 -2.76 28.82 5.23
N PRO A 128 -2.61 29.46 4.06
CA PRO A 128 -2.43 28.76 2.78
C PRO A 128 -1.09 28.00 2.68
N GLU A 129 -0.06 28.45 3.40
CA GLU A 129 1.25 27.79 3.45
C GLU A 129 1.34 26.68 4.50
N MET A 130 0.35 26.58 5.41
CA MET A 130 0.39 25.60 6.48
C MET A 130 0.06 24.20 5.94
N PRO A 131 0.88 23.17 6.27
CA PRO A 131 0.56 21.80 5.90
C PRO A 131 -0.78 21.36 6.47
N MET A 132 -1.57 20.63 5.68
CA MET A 132 -2.89 20.13 6.09
C MET A 132 -2.88 19.35 7.41
N LYS A 133 -1.77 18.67 7.71
CA LYS A 133 -1.57 17.95 8.96
C LYS A 133 -1.63 18.89 10.17
N ASP A 134 -1.05 20.07 10.06
CA ASP A 134 -1.00 21.05 11.15
C ASP A 134 -2.36 21.74 11.31
N ILE A 135 -3.04 22.05 10.20
CA ILE A 135 -4.44 22.55 10.20
C ILE A 135 -5.37 21.56 10.92
N LEU A 136 -5.25 20.25 10.62
CA LEU A 136 -6.05 19.21 11.29
C LEU A 136 -5.75 19.11 12.79
N ARG A 137 -4.49 19.33 13.21
CA ARG A 137 -4.11 19.36 14.63
C ARG A 137 -4.75 20.55 15.34
N GLU A 138 -4.76 21.74 14.72
CA GLU A 138 -5.41 22.92 15.27
C GLU A 138 -6.92 22.75 15.39
N LEU A 139 -7.57 22.15 14.39
CA LEU A 139 -9.00 21.81 14.46
C LEU A 139 -9.29 20.87 15.63
N GLY A 140 -8.46 19.86 15.84
CA GLY A 140 -8.60 18.95 16.98
C GLY A 140 -8.52 19.67 18.33
N GLN A 141 -7.64 20.66 18.45
CA GLN A 141 -7.53 21.47 19.67
C GLN A 141 -8.74 22.41 19.84
N LYS A 142 -9.11 23.14 18.79
CA LYS A 142 -10.27 24.04 18.78
C LYS A 142 -11.58 23.31 19.10
N TRP A 143 -11.74 22.05 18.68
CA TRP A 143 -12.90 21.24 19.05
C TRP A 143 -12.91 20.90 20.55
N LYS A 144 -11.75 20.59 21.15
CA LYS A 144 -11.67 20.33 22.59
C LYS A 144 -12.08 21.57 23.38
N ASP A 145 -11.62 22.73 22.94
CA ASP A 145 -11.87 24.02 23.59
C ASP A 145 -13.23 24.64 23.22
N LEU A 146 -13.99 24.02 22.31
CA LEU A 146 -15.31 24.51 21.89
C LEU A 146 -16.32 24.45 23.04
N ASP A 147 -17.16 25.48 23.12
CA ASP A 147 -18.23 25.58 24.13
C ASP A 147 -19.20 24.38 24.05
N PRO A 148 -19.67 23.85 25.20
CA PRO A 148 -20.65 22.75 25.22
C PRO A 148 -21.92 23.03 24.41
N SER A 149 -22.44 24.28 24.41
CA SER A 149 -23.64 24.64 23.65
C SER A 149 -23.39 24.60 22.14
N GLU A 150 -22.20 25.03 21.70
CA GLU A 150 -21.82 24.90 20.29
C GLU A 150 -21.62 23.43 19.90
N LYS A 151 -21.01 22.62 20.78
CA LYS A 151 -20.87 21.17 20.56
C LYS A 151 -22.23 20.49 20.40
N GLU A 152 -23.21 20.84 21.23
CA GLU A 152 -24.56 20.28 21.19
C GLU A 152 -25.23 20.47 19.82
N LYS A 153 -25.10 21.67 19.21
CA LYS A 153 -25.60 21.94 17.85
C LYS A 153 -25.01 20.99 16.80
N TRP A 154 -23.73 20.62 16.96
CA TRP A 154 -23.07 19.67 16.04
C TRP A 154 -23.40 18.22 16.36
N GLU A 155 -23.69 17.90 17.62
CA GLU A 155 -24.18 16.58 18.04
C GLU A 155 -25.59 16.30 17.51
N GLU A 156 -26.46 17.30 17.50
CA GLU A 156 -27.79 17.20 16.88
C GLU A 156 -27.67 16.95 15.38
N LYS A 157 -26.84 17.73 14.66
CA LYS A 157 -26.57 17.50 13.24
C LYS A 157 -25.95 16.11 12.98
N ALA A 158 -25.08 15.64 13.86
CA ALA A 158 -24.50 14.30 13.75
C ALA A 158 -25.54 13.20 13.95
N LYS A 159 -26.54 13.42 14.82
CA LYS A 159 -27.67 12.52 15.00
C LYS A 159 -28.53 12.46 13.75
N GLU A 160 -28.86 13.60 13.15
CA GLU A 160 -29.58 13.66 11.86
C GLU A 160 -28.82 12.95 10.74
N ASP A 161 -27.50 13.17 10.66
CA ASP A 161 -26.60 12.59 9.66
C ASP A 161 -26.48 11.06 9.81
N ARG A 162 -26.46 10.58 11.05
CA ARG A 162 -26.55 9.16 11.39
C ARG A 162 -27.91 8.58 10.99
N ASP A 163 -29.00 9.27 11.30
CA ASP A 163 -30.34 8.78 11.00
C ASP A 163 -30.61 8.76 9.48
N ARG A 164 -30.05 9.72 8.72
CA ARG A 164 -29.98 9.67 7.25
C ARG A 164 -29.24 8.41 6.77
N PHE A 165 -28.04 8.15 7.28
CA PHE A 165 -27.28 6.97 6.91
C PHE A 165 -28.03 5.67 7.23
N LEU A 166 -28.73 5.60 8.37
CA LEU A 166 -29.54 4.42 8.72
C LEU A 166 -30.67 4.18 7.72
N ARG A 167 -31.39 5.24 7.31
CA ARG A 167 -32.43 5.15 6.27
C ARG A 167 -31.87 4.71 4.91
N GLU A 168 -30.79 5.35 4.45
CA GLU A 168 -30.15 4.98 3.18
C GLU A 168 -29.60 3.54 3.22
N LYS A 169 -29.09 3.11 4.39
CA LYS A 169 -28.60 1.74 4.59
C LYS A 169 -29.73 0.72 4.54
N GLU A 170 -30.87 1.02 5.16
CA GLU A 170 -32.06 0.17 5.11
C GLU A 170 -32.60 0.05 3.68
N GLU A 171 -32.69 1.17 2.95
CA GLU A 171 -33.10 1.19 1.55
C GLU A 171 -32.12 0.38 0.68
N TYR A 172 -30.81 0.58 0.85
CA TYR A 172 -29.78 -0.18 0.16
C TYR A 172 -29.83 -1.68 0.47
N GLU A 173 -30.10 -2.06 1.73
CA GLU A 173 -30.28 -3.47 2.13
C GLU A 173 -31.57 -4.04 1.53
N SER A 174 -32.64 -3.24 1.40
CA SER A 174 -33.92 -3.67 0.81
C SER A 174 -33.85 -3.91 -0.70
N ILE A 175 -33.04 -3.13 -1.44
CA ILE A 175 -32.86 -3.28 -2.90
C ILE A 175 -31.95 -4.48 -3.23
N ARG A 176 -31.12 -4.89 -2.27
CA ARG A 176 -30.08 -5.92 -2.46
C ARG A 176 -30.60 -7.36 -2.29
N TYR A 177 -31.80 -7.56 -1.73
CA TYR A 177 -32.45 -8.86 -1.51
C TYR A 177 -33.78 -8.93 -2.25
#